data_AF-A0A1Q2YGL1-F1
#
_entry.id   AF-A0A1Q2YGL1-F1
#
_cell.length_a   1.000
_cell.length_b   1.000
_cell.length_c   1.000
_cell.angle_alpha   90.00
_cell.angle_beta   90.00
_cell.angle_gamma   90.00
#
_symmetry.space_group_name_H-M   'P 1'
#
loop_
_entity.id
_entity.type
_entity.pdbx_description
1 polymer ?
#
loop_
_entity_poly.entity_id
_entity_poly.type
_entity_poly.pdbx_seq_one_letter_code
_entity_poly.pdbx_strand_id
1 'polypeptide(L)'
;MAQENLSWSKPFTVAKVPEAPHLRDNNGEPSAWFVDGELNACYNCVDRWAIKNPNKPAIIYEADEPNEGRIITFGELLKDVCRFAQVLKKLGVKKGDTVAVYLPMIPEAIVALMAIVRIGAVHSVVFAGFSSTSLKDRVLDADSKIVITTDESKRGGKIIETKKIVDDALTHCPDDGFYWILGRVDDVVNVSGHRLSTAEIEAALIEHPLVSENAVVGFPDELTGSAVAAFVSLKKEIDDVAATKKELVLTVRKEIGPFAAPKQIIIVDDLPKTRSGKIMRRILRKILAGEEDQLGDVSTLSNPNVVSHLIEVVHSMKK
;
A
#
# COMPACT_ATOMS: atom_id res chain seq x y z
N MET A 1 36.80 13.86 -14.79
CA MET A 1 35.75 12.85 -14.57
C MET A 1 34.59 13.32 -13.68
N ALA A 2 34.79 13.64 -12.39
CA ALA A 2 33.66 14.00 -11.49
C ALA A 2 32.94 15.31 -11.88
N GLN A 3 33.68 16.33 -12.32
CA GLN A 3 33.10 17.59 -12.82
C GLN A 3 32.42 17.46 -14.20
N GLU A 4 32.81 16.45 -14.99
CA GLU A 4 32.30 16.24 -16.35
C GLU A 4 31.05 15.36 -16.34
N ASN A 5 31.01 14.33 -15.50
CA ASN A 5 29.93 13.34 -15.48
C ASN A 5 28.76 13.75 -14.57
N LEU A 6 29.00 14.58 -13.56
CA LEU A 6 28.00 15.07 -12.64
C LEU A 6 27.81 16.57 -12.79
N SER A 7 26.56 16.99 -12.72
CA SER A 7 26.15 18.38 -12.65
C SER A 7 26.09 18.79 -11.18
N TRP A 8 26.91 19.77 -10.83
CA TRP A 8 27.06 20.31 -9.48
C TRP A 8 26.31 21.65 -9.39
N SER A 9 25.51 21.84 -8.33
CA SER A 9 24.96 23.17 -8.02
C SER A 9 26.03 24.08 -7.45
N LYS A 10 26.97 23.49 -6.70
CA LYS A 10 28.18 24.15 -6.21
C LYS A 10 29.36 23.22 -6.49
N PRO A 11 30.35 23.62 -7.31
CA PRO A 11 31.55 22.82 -7.55
C PRO A 11 32.33 22.58 -6.25
N PHE A 12 32.96 21.40 -6.14
CA PHE A 12 33.88 21.10 -5.05
C PHE A 12 35.27 21.71 -5.31
N THR A 13 35.96 22.09 -4.24
CA THR A 13 37.38 22.48 -4.26
C THR A 13 38.26 21.38 -3.68
N VAL A 14 37.74 20.55 -2.77
CA VAL A 14 38.50 19.47 -2.12
C VAL A 14 37.98 18.11 -2.62
N ALA A 15 38.80 17.42 -3.41
CA ALA A 15 38.41 16.14 -4.01
C ALA A 15 38.33 15.00 -2.98
N LYS A 16 39.30 14.90 -2.06
CA LYS A 16 39.34 13.94 -0.94
C LYS A 16 39.87 14.66 0.30
N VAL A 17 39.26 14.45 1.46
CA VAL A 17 39.78 15.00 2.72
C VAL A 17 41.13 14.36 3.03
N PRO A 18 42.20 15.15 3.27
CA PRO A 18 43.46 14.60 3.75
C PRO A 18 43.27 13.98 5.15
N GLU A 19 44.01 12.92 5.47
CA GLU A 19 43.86 12.14 6.71
C GLU A 19 43.83 13.04 7.97
N ALA A 20 42.64 13.24 8.55
CA ALA A 20 42.45 13.98 9.81
C ALA A 20 42.14 12.98 10.95
N PRO A 21 42.87 13.01 12.08
CA PRO A 21 42.83 11.96 13.11
C PRO A 21 41.48 11.80 13.85
N HIS A 22 40.55 12.73 13.69
CA HIS A 22 39.22 12.75 14.35
C HIS A 22 38.05 12.34 13.43
N LEU A 23 38.32 11.98 12.17
CA LEU A 23 37.32 11.53 11.19
C LEU A 23 37.61 10.09 10.74
N ARG A 24 37.90 9.18 11.67
CA ARG A 24 38.26 7.80 11.38
C ARG A 24 37.06 6.87 11.51
N ASP A 25 36.88 5.96 10.55
CA ASP A 25 36.04 4.77 10.73
C ASP A 25 36.72 3.77 11.70
N ASN A 26 36.07 2.64 12.00
CA ASN A 26 36.63 1.60 12.88
C ASN A 26 37.96 1.00 12.37
N ASN A 27 38.41 1.35 11.16
CA ASN A 27 39.65 0.90 10.52
C ASN A 27 40.69 2.03 10.30
N GLY A 28 40.39 3.29 10.63
CA GLY A 28 41.35 4.39 10.62
C GLY A 28 41.35 5.34 9.41
N GLU A 29 40.41 5.26 8.46
CA GLU A 29 40.42 6.11 7.25
C GLU A 29 39.27 7.15 7.22
N PRO A 30 39.56 8.46 6.99
CA PRO A 30 38.54 9.44 6.61
C PRO A 30 38.15 9.27 5.14
N SER A 31 37.01 8.63 4.90
CA SER A 31 36.46 8.42 3.56
C SER A 31 35.45 9.49 3.16
N ALA A 32 35.91 10.72 2.94
CA ALA A 32 35.07 11.82 2.45
C ALA A 32 35.60 12.38 1.12
N TRP A 33 34.71 12.48 0.14
CA TRP A 33 35.01 12.95 -1.21
C TRP A 33 34.12 14.15 -1.56
N PHE A 34 34.69 15.14 -2.25
CA PHE A 34 33.97 16.31 -2.77
C PHE A 34 33.24 17.14 -1.69
N VAL A 35 33.86 17.33 -0.52
CA VAL A 35 33.21 17.73 0.75
C VAL A 35 32.50 19.09 0.75
N ASP A 36 32.96 20.03 -0.07
CA ASP A 36 32.37 21.35 -0.20
C ASP A 36 31.48 21.52 -1.45
N GLY A 37 31.39 20.46 -2.26
CA GLY A 37 30.55 20.40 -3.44
C GLY A 37 29.11 20.04 -3.10
N GLU A 38 28.18 20.64 -3.82
CA GLU A 38 26.75 20.36 -3.68
C GLU A 38 26.19 19.88 -5.02
N LEU A 39 25.38 18.84 -4.96
CA LEU A 39 24.62 18.32 -6.08
C LEU A 39 23.29 17.73 -5.61
N ASN A 40 22.42 17.42 -6.56
CA ASN A 40 21.22 16.62 -6.30
C ASN A 40 21.21 15.40 -7.22
N ALA A 41 20.98 14.21 -6.63
CA ALA A 41 20.97 12.95 -7.37
C ALA A 41 19.82 12.91 -8.40
N CYS A 42 18.62 13.34 -8.02
CA CYS A 42 17.46 13.38 -8.92
C CYS A 42 17.72 14.32 -10.10
N TYR A 43 18.32 15.49 -9.88
CA TYR A 43 18.69 16.40 -10.97
C TYR A 43 19.61 15.74 -12.00
N ASN A 44 20.60 14.98 -11.52
CA ASN A 44 21.57 14.28 -12.36
C ASN A 44 20.98 13.07 -13.09
N CYS A 45 20.03 12.38 -12.46
CA CYS A 45 19.40 11.17 -12.99
C CYS A 45 18.18 11.46 -13.88
N VAL A 46 17.45 12.56 -13.64
CA VAL A 46 16.15 12.83 -14.27
C VAL A 46 16.14 14.20 -14.93
N ASP A 47 16.24 15.30 -14.18
CA ASP A 47 15.97 16.66 -14.68
C ASP A 47 16.82 17.04 -15.89
N ARG A 48 18.15 16.90 -15.79
CA ARG A 48 19.05 17.33 -16.88
C ARG A 48 18.79 16.56 -18.18
N TRP A 49 18.31 15.32 -18.08
CA TRP A 49 17.97 14.48 -19.23
C TRP A 49 16.58 14.78 -19.76
N ALA A 50 15.62 15.04 -18.89
CA ALA A 50 14.28 15.49 -19.25
C ALA A 50 14.29 16.86 -19.96
N ILE A 51 15.16 17.78 -19.53
CA ILE A 51 15.35 19.08 -20.19
C ILE A 51 15.98 18.89 -21.58
N LYS A 52 16.99 18.02 -21.69
CA LYS A 52 17.70 17.79 -22.95
C LYS A 52 16.81 17.07 -23.97
N ASN A 53 16.27 15.91 -23.58
CA ASN A 53 15.51 15.02 -24.45
C ASN A 53 14.28 14.44 -23.70
N PRO A 54 13.17 15.19 -23.54
CA PRO A 54 12.04 14.79 -22.72
C PRO A 54 11.37 13.49 -23.19
N ASN A 55 11.29 13.28 -24.51
CA ASN A 55 10.63 12.11 -25.12
C ASN A 55 11.52 10.85 -25.14
N LYS A 56 12.76 10.92 -24.67
CA LYS A 56 13.64 9.76 -24.62
C LYS A 56 13.11 8.77 -23.56
N PRO A 57 13.03 7.46 -23.87
CA PRO A 57 12.75 6.43 -22.87
C PRO A 57 13.74 6.51 -21.70
N ALA A 58 13.21 6.60 -20.48
CA ALA A 58 13.97 6.55 -19.23
C ALA A 58 13.88 5.18 -18.57
N ILE A 59 12.66 4.63 -18.50
CA ILE A 59 12.38 3.31 -17.93
C ILE A 59 11.62 2.50 -18.96
N ILE A 60 12.10 1.29 -19.24
CA ILE A 60 11.36 0.26 -19.96
C ILE A 60 10.93 -0.74 -18.90
N TYR A 61 9.64 -0.75 -18.59
CA TYR A 61 9.08 -1.64 -17.59
C TYR A 61 8.47 -2.85 -18.27
N GLU A 62 8.98 -4.03 -17.92
CA GLU A 62 8.37 -5.30 -18.25
C GLU A 62 7.63 -5.81 -17.02
N ALA A 63 6.32 -6.02 -17.16
CA ALA A 63 5.48 -6.56 -16.11
C ALA A 63 5.67 -8.07 -15.97
N ASP A 64 5.10 -8.66 -14.92
CA ASP A 64 5.11 -10.12 -14.74
C ASP A 64 4.27 -10.83 -15.81
N GLU A 65 3.16 -10.21 -16.25
CA GLU A 65 2.32 -10.69 -17.34
C GLU A 65 2.81 -10.12 -18.69
N PRO A 66 2.95 -10.97 -19.73
CA PRO A 66 3.35 -10.52 -21.05
C PRO A 66 2.41 -9.44 -21.59
N ASN A 67 2.99 -8.38 -22.17
CA ASN A 67 2.28 -7.23 -22.74
C ASN A 67 1.62 -6.27 -21.75
N GLU A 68 1.79 -6.43 -20.43
CA GLU A 68 1.40 -5.41 -19.43
C GLU A 68 2.52 -4.39 -19.14
N GLY A 69 3.65 -4.50 -19.83
CA GLY A 69 4.76 -3.56 -19.76
C GLY A 69 4.43 -2.16 -20.29
N ARG A 70 5.24 -1.16 -19.90
CA ARG A 70 5.12 0.21 -20.42
C ARG A 70 6.48 0.92 -20.47
N ILE A 71 6.58 1.90 -21.34
CA ILE A 71 7.74 2.78 -21.44
C ILE A 71 7.41 4.10 -20.78
N ILE A 72 8.30 4.59 -19.93
CA ILE A 72 8.20 5.91 -19.28
C ILE A 72 9.34 6.77 -19.80
N THR A 73 9.00 7.91 -20.35
CA THR A 73 9.96 8.90 -20.86
C THR A 73 10.57 9.73 -19.73
N PHE A 74 11.70 10.40 -19.98
CA PHE A 74 12.30 11.31 -18.98
C PHE A 74 11.35 12.45 -18.59
N GLY A 75 10.54 12.96 -19.53
CA GLY A 75 9.54 14.00 -19.25
C GLY A 75 8.44 13.52 -18.30
N GLU A 76 7.91 12.31 -18.53
CA GLU A 76 6.90 11.70 -17.65
C GLU A 76 7.49 11.38 -16.27
N LEU A 77 8.69 10.78 -16.24
CA LEU A 77 9.40 10.47 -15.00
C LEU A 77 9.63 11.73 -14.16
N LEU A 78 10.10 12.83 -14.78
CA LEU A 78 10.27 14.10 -14.07
C LEU A 78 8.96 14.61 -13.47
N LYS A 79 7.86 14.53 -14.23
CA LYS A 79 6.53 14.97 -13.79
C LYS A 79 6.04 14.15 -12.59
N ASP A 80 6.23 12.84 -12.61
CA ASP A 80 5.81 11.94 -11.53
C ASP A 80 6.66 12.13 -10.28
N VAL A 81 7.97 12.25 -10.45
CA VAL A 81 8.92 12.53 -9.35
C VAL A 81 8.60 13.86 -8.69
N CYS A 82 8.31 14.92 -9.46
CA CYS A 82 7.96 16.23 -8.90
C CYS A 82 6.63 16.18 -8.12
N ARG A 83 5.62 15.49 -8.68
CA ARG A 83 4.32 15.30 -8.01
C ARG A 83 4.50 14.56 -6.68
N PHE A 84 5.23 13.46 -6.69
CA PHE A 84 5.42 12.65 -5.49
C PHE A 84 6.30 13.36 -4.44
N ALA A 85 7.34 14.08 -4.87
CA ALA A 85 8.15 14.92 -3.98
C ALA A 85 7.31 16.00 -3.27
N GLN A 86 6.32 16.58 -3.97
CA GLN A 86 5.42 17.56 -3.36
C GLN A 86 4.48 16.91 -2.34
N VAL A 87 4.04 15.68 -2.57
CA VAL A 87 3.26 14.91 -1.58
C VAL A 87 4.10 14.68 -0.33
N LEU A 88 5.33 14.19 -0.46
CA LEU A 88 6.23 13.96 0.68
C LEU A 88 6.45 15.24 1.50
N LYS A 89 6.68 16.39 0.84
CA LYS A 89 6.79 17.68 1.52
C LYS A 89 5.51 18.07 2.28
N LYS A 90 4.33 17.83 1.70
CA LYS A 90 3.05 18.10 2.35
C LYS A 90 2.80 17.21 3.56
N LEU A 91 3.31 15.98 3.53
CA LEU A 91 3.31 15.05 4.66
C LEU A 91 4.39 15.39 5.71
N GLY A 92 5.13 16.49 5.53
CA GLY A 92 6.08 16.98 6.52
C GLY A 92 7.50 16.42 6.41
N VAL A 93 7.83 15.66 5.37
CA VAL A 93 9.19 15.13 5.15
C VAL A 93 10.16 16.26 4.85
N LYS A 94 11.26 16.31 5.59
CA LYS A 94 12.33 17.30 5.48
C LYS A 94 13.65 16.65 5.05
N LYS A 95 14.63 17.50 4.69
CA LYS A 95 16.00 17.05 4.43
C LYS A 95 16.56 16.34 5.66
N GLY A 96 17.14 15.16 5.46
CA GLY A 96 17.68 14.30 6.52
C GLY A 96 16.68 13.33 7.13
N ASP A 97 15.38 13.47 6.89
CA ASP A 97 14.38 12.50 7.36
C ASP A 97 14.51 11.19 6.58
N THR A 98 14.29 10.06 7.26
CA THR A 98 14.26 8.75 6.63
C THR A 98 12.86 8.38 6.16
N VAL A 99 12.76 7.82 4.96
CA VAL A 99 11.53 7.28 4.37
C VAL A 99 11.78 5.82 3.98
N ALA A 100 11.03 4.90 4.58
CA ALA A 100 11.08 3.49 4.24
C ALA A 100 10.33 3.23 2.92
N VAL A 101 10.92 2.42 2.04
CA VAL A 101 10.34 2.05 0.75
C VAL A 101 10.21 0.54 0.70
N TYR A 102 8.98 0.04 0.75
CA TYR A 102 8.60 -1.37 0.68
C TYR A 102 7.71 -1.60 -0.53
N LEU A 103 8.29 -1.44 -1.72
CA LEU A 103 7.60 -1.52 -3.01
C LEU A 103 8.11 -2.72 -3.84
N PRO A 104 7.25 -3.31 -4.70
CA PRO A 104 7.68 -4.27 -5.71
C PRO A 104 8.53 -3.62 -6.80
N MET A 105 9.01 -4.45 -7.73
CA MET A 105 9.75 -4.01 -8.91
C MET A 105 8.82 -3.35 -9.94
N ILE A 106 8.27 -2.18 -9.60
CA ILE A 106 7.43 -1.34 -10.46
C ILE A 106 8.10 0.03 -10.67
N PRO A 107 7.78 0.77 -11.75
CA PRO A 107 8.39 2.07 -12.01
C PRO A 107 8.20 3.09 -10.90
N GLU A 108 7.08 3.01 -10.18
CA GLU A 108 6.76 3.84 -9.03
C GLU A 108 7.81 3.71 -7.92
N ALA A 109 8.51 2.57 -7.82
CA ALA A 109 9.64 2.44 -6.91
C ALA A 109 10.76 3.43 -7.26
N ILE A 110 11.10 3.57 -8.54
CA ILE A 110 12.09 4.55 -9.01
C ILE A 110 11.58 5.98 -8.80
N VAL A 111 10.29 6.23 -9.05
CA VAL A 111 9.66 7.54 -8.78
C VAL A 111 9.81 7.89 -7.30
N ALA A 112 9.52 6.97 -6.39
CA ALA A 112 9.63 7.16 -4.95
C ALA A 112 11.08 7.47 -4.53
N LEU A 113 12.04 6.67 -4.97
CA LEU A 113 13.46 6.88 -4.64
C LEU A 113 13.95 8.24 -5.15
N MET A 114 13.64 8.58 -6.40
CA MET A 114 14.04 9.85 -7.00
C MET A 114 13.36 11.05 -6.30
N ALA A 115 12.11 10.92 -5.87
CA ALA A 115 11.42 11.96 -5.12
C ALA A 115 11.99 12.18 -3.72
N ILE A 116 12.35 11.11 -3.00
CA ILE A 116 12.96 11.19 -1.67
C ILE A 116 14.31 11.91 -1.75
N VAL A 117 15.19 11.50 -2.68
CA VAL A 117 16.50 12.17 -2.85
C VAL A 117 16.37 13.58 -3.42
N ARG A 118 15.32 13.88 -4.20
CA ARG A 118 15.06 15.23 -4.70
C ARG A 118 14.88 16.23 -3.57
N ILE A 119 14.21 15.82 -2.50
CA ILE A 119 13.95 16.70 -1.33
C ILE A 119 15.05 16.61 -0.26
N GLY A 120 16.08 15.79 -0.50
CA GLY A 120 17.20 15.58 0.42
C GLY A 120 16.86 14.69 1.62
N ALA A 121 15.77 13.94 1.55
CA ALA A 121 15.46 12.87 2.50
C ALA A 121 16.27 11.60 2.15
N VAL A 122 16.31 10.65 3.09
CA VAL A 122 17.07 9.40 2.96
C VAL A 122 16.09 8.26 2.73
N HIS A 123 16.25 7.49 1.65
CA HIS A 123 15.41 6.31 1.41
C HIS A 123 16.00 5.08 2.10
N SER A 124 15.18 4.34 2.84
CA SER A 124 15.52 3.02 3.39
C SER A 124 14.73 1.96 2.63
N VAL A 125 15.37 1.34 1.63
CA VAL A 125 14.69 0.37 0.75
C VAL A 125 14.70 -1.00 1.40
N VAL A 126 13.50 -1.55 1.61
CA VAL A 126 13.30 -2.88 2.18
C VAL A 126 12.67 -3.77 1.11
N PHE A 127 13.29 -4.92 0.88
CA PHE A 127 12.82 -5.86 -0.14
C PHE A 127 11.40 -6.35 0.17
N ALA A 128 10.48 -6.21 -0.79
CA ALA A 128 9.05 -6.54 -0.69
C ALA A 128 8.70 -8.02 -0.44
N GLY A 129 9.70 -8.89 -0.21
CA GLY A 129 9.51 -10.28 0.22
C GLY A 129 9.93 -10.56 1.66
N PHE A 130 10.35 -9.54 2.42
CA PHE A 130 10.67 -9.70 3.84
C PHE A 130 9.43 -9.76 4.72
N SER A 131 9.55 -10.43 5.87
CA SER A 131 8.48 -10.53 6.86
C SER A 131 8.20 -9.19 7.56
N SER A 132 7.04 -9.09 8.21
CA SER A 132 6.63 -7.92 9.00
C SER A 132 7.63 -7.59 10.11
N THR A 133 8.17 -8.61 10.80
CA THR A 133 9.23 -8.44 11.80
C THR A 133 10.47 -7.78 11.20
N SER A 134 10.92 -8.26 10.04
CA SER A 134 12.11 -7.73 9.37
C SER A 134 11.92 -6.29 8.88
N LEU A 135 10.71 -5.96 8.44
CA LEU A 135 10.35 -4.60 8.04
C LEU A 135 10.31 -3.67 9.26
N LYS A 136 9.62 -4.07 10.34
CA LYS A 136 9.53 -3.33 11.60
C LYS A 136 10.90 -2.96 12.13
N ASP A 137 11.81 -3.94 12.25
CA ASP A 137 13.14 -3.70 12.82
C ASP A 137 13.92 -2.64 12.01
N ARG A 138 13.77 -2.61 10.68
CA ARG A 138 14.41 -1.61 9.80
C ARG A 138 13.75 -0.24 9.85
N VAL A 139 12.43 -0.21 9.99
CA VAL A 139 11.66 1.04 10.13
C VAL A 139 12.05 1.72 11.44
N LEU A 140 12.15 0.96 12.54
CA LEU A 140 12.55 1.46 13.85
C LEU A 140 14.03 1.86 13.89
N ASP A 141 14.94 1.02 13.38
CA ASP A 141 16.37 1.32 13.36
C ASP A 141 16.70 2.58 12.57
N ALA A 142 16.00 2.79 11.45
CA ALA A 142 16.22 3.93 10.58
C ALA A 142 15.40 5.17 10.96
N ASP A 143 14.61 5.12 12.04
CA ASP A 143 13.67 6.17 12.48
C ASP A 143 12.83 6.72 11.31
N SER A 144 12.24 5.80 10.54
CA SER A 144 11.54 6.14 9.30
C SER A 144 10.19 6.76 9.61
N LYS A 145 9.97 8.01 9.18
CA LYS A 145 8.70 8.73 9.39
C LYS A 145 7.56 8.24 8.51
N ILE A 146 7.89 7.66 7.37
CA ILE A 146 6.91 7.25 6.35
C ILE A 146 7.33 5.89 5.80
N VAL A 147 6.36 5.01 5.58
CA VAL A 147 6.52 3.77 4.81
C VAL A 147 5.72 3.89 3.51
N ILE A 148 6.40 3.76 2.38
CA ILE A 148 5.78 3.73 1.05
C ILE A 148 5.63 2.27 0.62
N THR A 149 4.43 1.84 0.27
CA THR A 149 4.16 0.46 -0.16
C THR A 149 3.04 0.37 -1.20
N THR A 150 2.82 -0.83 -1.75
CA THR A 150 1.64 -1.19 -2.55
C THR A 150 0.69 -2.06 -1.74
N ASP A 151 -0.53 -2.20 -2.25
CA ASP A 151 -1.50 -3.21 -1.82
C ASP A 151 -0.90 -4.61 -1.87
N GLU A 152 -0.45 -5.00 -3.05
CA GLU A 152 0.09 -6.30 -3.37
C GLU A 152 1.32 -6.17 -4.26
N SER A 153 2.12 -7.23 -4.29
CA SER A 153 3.21 -7.44 -5.23
C SER A 153 2.95 -8.72 -5.99
N LYS A 154 3.04 -8.67 -7.33
CA LYS A 154 3.02 -9.86 -8.20
C LYS A 154 4.43 -10.18 -8.68
N ARG A 155 4.86 -11.43 -8.52
CA ARG A 155 6.15 -11.91 -9.06
C ARG A 155 6.10 -13.40 -9.32
N GLY A 156 6.38 -13.81 -10.56
CA GLY A 156 6.34 -15.21 -10.99
C GLY A 156 4.96 -15.85 -10.76
N GLY A 157 3.89 -15.09 -11.00
CA GLY A 157 2.50 -15.52 -10.77
C GLY A 157 2.09 -15.62 -9.29
N LYS A 158 2.99 -15.32 -8.35
CA LYS A 158 2.68 -15.30 -6.91
C LYS A 158 2.32 -13.90 -6.45
N ILE A 159 1.29 -13.81 -5.62
CA ILE A 159 0.83 -12.58 -4.99
C ILE A 159 1.39 -12.51 -3.57
N ILE A 160 1.98 -11.38 -3.21
CA ILE A 160 2.44 -11.05 -1.86
C ILE A 160 1.65 -9.84 -1.38
N GLU A 161 0.97 -9.96 -0.24
CA GLU A 161 0.16 -8.89 0.36
C GLU A 161 1.07 -7.89 1.11
N THR A 162 1.79 -7.06 0.35
CA THR A 162 2.76 -6.11 0.90
C THR A 162 2.14 -5.16 1.92
N LYS A 163 0.88 -4.76 1.70
CA LYS A 163 0.15 -3.89 2.63
C LYS A 163 -0.08 -4.55 3.98
N LYS A 164 -0.49 -5.82 3.99
CA LYS A 164 -0.70 -6.61 5.21
C LYS A 164 0.59 -6.76 6.01
N ILE A 165 1.70 -7.03 5.32
CA ILE A 165 3.02 -7.12 5.95
C ILE A 165 3.41 -5.79 6.61
N VAL A 166 3.09 -4.67 5.95
CA VAL A 166 3.34 -3.33 6.49
C VAL A 166 2.43 -3.04 7.68
N ASP A 167 1.14 -3.38 7.62
CA ASP A 167 0.23 -3.21 8.77
C ASP A 167 0.71 -4.00 9.97
N ASP A 168 0.99 -5.29 9.80
CA ASP A 168 1.49 -6.16 10.86
C ASP A 168 2.82 -5.63 11.47
N ALA A 169 3.69 -5.06 10.63
CA ALA A 169 4.94 -4.45 11.08
C ALA A 169 4.69 -3.20 11.93
N LEU A 170 3.75 -2.36 11.53
CA LEU A 170 3.48 -1.06 12.15
C LEU A 170 2.62 -1.16 13.42
N THR A 171 1.80 -2.20 13.61
CA THR A 171 1.06 -2.44 14.88
C THR A 171 2.00 -2.51 16.09
N HIS A 172 3.28 -2.78 15.85
CA HIS A 172 4.32 -2.92 16.87
C HIS A 172 5.28 -1.72 16.91
N CYS A 173 4.99 -0.64 16.18
CA CYS A 173 5.73 0.61 16.21
C CYS A 173 5.01 1.64 17.11
N PRO A 174 5.73 2.53 17.82
CA PRO A 174 5.12 3.62 18.57
C PRO A 174 4.31 4.56 17.64
N ASP A 175 3.22 5.14 18.15
CA ASP A 175 2.20 5.95 17.44
C ASP A 175 2.70 7.26 16.76
N ASP A 176 4.01 7.47 16.64
CA ASP A 176 4.60 8.73 16.23
C ASP A 176 4.73 8.86 14.69
N GLY A 177 3.64 9.19 14.03
CA GLY A 177 3.70 10.01 12.80
C GLY A 177 3.84 9.29 11.45
N PHE A 178 3.45 8.02 11.34
CA PHE A 178 3.42 7.32 10.05
C PHE A 178 2.33 7.87 9.13
N TYR A 179 2.73 8.52 8.03
CA TYR A 179 1.82 8.93 6.96
C TYR A 179 1.76 7.90 5.85
N TRP A 180 0.54 7.70 5.33
CA TRP A 180 0.17 6.64 4.40
C TRP A 180 0.05 7.22 2.99
N ILE A 181 0.63 6.56 1.99
CA ILE A 181 0.28 6.80 0.59
C ILE A 181 -0.18 5.48 0.00
N LEU A 182 -1.50 5.30 -0.03
CA LEU A 182 -2.20 4.19 -0.66
C LEU A 182 -2.46 4.52 -2.14
N GLY A 183 -2.14 3.60 -3.05
CA GLY A 183 -2.94 3.37 -4.27
C GLY A 183 -3.70 2.04 -4.06
N ARG A 184 -5.01 1.86 -4.34
CA ARG A 184 -5.99 2.50 -5.24
C ARG A 184 -7.34 2.85 -4.55
N VAL A 185 -8.27 3.42 -5.33
CA VAL A 185 -9.62 3.95 -4.99
C VAL A 185 -10.71 2.87 -4.77
N ASP A 186 -10.40 1.59 -5.00
CA ASP A 186 -11.41 0.57 -5.35
C ASP A 186 -12.13 -0.10 -4.14
N ASP A 187 -11.57 0.04 -2.93
CA ASP A 187 -12.12 -0.48 -1.67
C ASP A 187 -12.42 0.65 -0.65
N VAL A 188 -12.62 1.87 -1.18
CA VAL A 188 -13.14 2.99 -0.41
C VAL A 188 -14.61 3.20 -0.77
N VAL A 189 -15.49 3.06 0.22
CA VAL A 189 -16.93 3.27 0.07
C VAL A 189 -17.27 4.68 0.56
N ASN A 190 -18.11 5.39 -0.19
CA ASN A 190 -18.62 6.70 0.24
C ASN A 190 -20.01 6.52 0.87
N VAL A 191 -20.08 6.53 2.20
CA VAL A 191 -21.34 6.41 2.96
C VAL A 191 -21.72 7.79 3.48
N SER A 192 -22.76 8.40 2.92
CA SER A 192 -23.25 9.73 3.33
C SER A 192 -22.15 10.80 3.36
N GLY A 193 -21.24 10.79 2.38
CA GLY A 193 -20.11 11.74 2.30
C GLY A 193 -18.83 11.31 3.04
N HIS A 194 -18.88 10.25 3.85
CA HIS A 194 -17.72 9.72 4.57
C HIS A 194 -17.00 8.68 3.71
N ARG A 195 -15.71 8.90 3.45
CA ARG A 195 -14.85 7.94 2.75
C ARG A 195 -14.35 6.91 3.75
N LEU A 196 -14.91 5.71 3.67
CA LEU A 196 -14.60 4.59 4.54
C LEU A 196 -13.77 3.55 3.81
N SER A 197 -12.66 3.15 4.41
CA SER A 197 -11.93 1.96 3.97
C SER A 197 -12.67 0.71 4.44
N THR A 198 -12.90 -0.26 3.56
CA THR A 198 -13.49 -1.54 3.99
C THR A 198 -12.58 -2.27 4.98
N ALA A 199 -11.26 -2.08 4.89
CA ALA A 199 -10.28 -2.72 5.77
C ALA A 199 -10.42 -2.28 7.24
N GLU A 200 -10.78 -1.01 7.49
CA GLU A 200 -10.98 -0.52 8.86
C GLU A 200 -12.17 -1.24 9.53
N ILE A 201 -13.26 -1.42 8.78
CA ILE A 201 -14.44 -2.17 9.25
C ILE A 201 -14.10 -3.65 9.44
N GLU A 202 -13.32 -4.23 8.52
CA GLU A 202 -12.88 -5.63 8.63
C GLU A 202 -12.02 -5.86 9.88
N ALA A 203 -11.14 -4.91 10.21
CA ALA A 203 -10.33 -4.92 11.42
C ALA A 203 -11.17 -4.79 12.70
N ALA A 204 -12.18 -3.90 12.72
CA ALA A 204 -13.08 -3.81 13.87
C ALA A 204 -13.89 -5.11 14.08
N LEU A 205 -14.28 -5.80 13.00
CA LEU A 205 -15.01 -7.06 13.09
C LEU A 205 -14.12 -8.24 13.52
N ILE A 206 -12.85 -8.29 13.08
CA ILE A 206 -11.95 -9.42 13.39
C ILE A 206 -11.58 -9.48 14.88
N GLU A 207 -11.61 -8.34 15.58
CA GLU A 207 -11.37 -8.28 17.03
C GLU A 207 -12.47 -8.98 17.84
N HIS A 208 -13.66 -9.17 17.25
CA HIS A 208 -14.75 -9.85 17.94
C HIS A 208 -14.43 -11.34 18.14
N PRO A 209 -14.51 -11.90 19.36
CA PRO A 209 -14.04 -13.27 19.65
C PRO A 209 -14.67 -14.35 18.77
N LEU A 210 -15.94 -14.18 18.39
CA LEU A 210 -16.68 -15.12 17.56
C LEU A 210 -16.29 -15.10 16.08
N VAL A 211 -15.68 -14.02 15.59
CA VAL A 211 -15.36 -13.88 14.16
C VAL A 211 -14.09 -14.66 13.84
N SER A 212 -14.18 -15.50 12.81
CA SER A 212 -13.06 -16.25 12.23
C SER A 212 -12.43 -15.47 11.09
N GLU A 213 -13.25 -15.12 10.09
CA GLU A 213 -12.86 -14.32 8.93
C GLU A 213 -14.02 -13.40 8.56
N ASN A 214 -13.72 -12.28 7.91
CA ASN A 214 -14.76 -11.41 7.40
C ASN A 214 -14.32 -10.68 6.13
N ALA A 215 -15.29 -10.20 5.36
CA ALA A 215 -15.07 -9.37 4.18
C ALA A 215 -16.15 -8.29 4.09
N VAL A 216 -15.75 -7.04 3.92
CA VAL A 216 -16.64 -5.90 3.83
C VAL A 216 -16.64 -5.36 2.41
N VAL A 217 -17.83 -5.10 1.87
CA VAL A 217 -18.00 -4.54 0.53
C VAL A 217 -19.06 -3.43 0.54
N GLY A 218 -18.84 -2.43 -0.33
CA GLY A 218 -19.83 -1.41 -0.60
C GLY A 218 -20.92 -1.92 -1.54
N PHE A 219 -22.16 -1.48 -1.31
CA PHE A 219 -23.29 -1.70 -2.23
C PHE A 219 -24.12 -0.41 -2.37
N PRO A 220 -24.84 -0.22 -3.49
CA PRO A 220 -25.68 0.96 -3.70
C PRO A 220 -26.80 1.06 -2.66
N ASP A 221 -27.03 2.27 -2.13
CA ASP A 221 -28.08 2.54 -1.16
C ASP A 221 -28.81 3.84 -1.50
N GLU A 222 -30.14 3.83 -1.55
CA GLU A 222 -30.92 5.01 -1.95
C GLU A 222 -30.80 6.18 -0.97
N LEU A 223 -30.57 5.92 0.32
CA LEU A 223 -30.51 6.97 1.35
C LEU A 223 -29.09 7.50 1.54
N THR A 224 -28.10 6.62 1.59
CA THR A 224 -26.71 7.00 1.90
C THR A 224 -25.81 7.10 0.66
N GLY A 225 -26.36 6.87 -0.53
CA GLY A 225 -25.65 6.76 -1.81
C GLY A 225 -24.94 5.41 -1.95
N SER A 226 -24.14 5.04 -0.96
CA SER A 226 -23.62 3.68 -0.79
C SER A 226 -23.66 3.29 0.67
N ALA A 227 -23.80 2.00 0.95
CA ALA A 227 -23.74 1.42 2.27
C ALA A 227 -22.72 0.27 2.28
N VAL A 228 -22.32 -0.16 3.48
CA VAL A 228 -21.40 -1.28 3.66
C VAL A 228 -22.14 -2.52 4.14
N ALA A 229 -21.80 -3.67 3.57
CA ALA A 229 -22.25 -4.98 4.00
C ALA A 229 -21.05 -5.82 4.42
N ALA A 230 -21.18 -6.58 5.50
CA ALA A 230 -20.14 -7.45 6.03
C ALA A 230 -20.54 -8.92 5.90
N PHE A 231 -19.73 -9.69 5.19
CA PHE A 231 -19.80 -11.16 5.18
C PHE A 231 -18.89 -11.69 6.28
N VAL A 232 -19.41 -12.52 7.17
CA VAL A 232 -18.73 -12.93 8.40
C VAL A 232 -18.82 -14.45 8.53
N SER A 233 -17.66 -15.10 8.64
CA SER A 233 -17.55 -16.50 9.05
C SER A 233 -17.19 -16.56 10.53
N LEU A 234 -17.85 -17.45 11.27
CA LEU A 234 -17.73 -17.56 12.72
C LEU A 234 -16.88 -18.78 13.11
N LYS A 235 -16.18 -18.69 14.24
CA LYS A 235 -15.34 -19.80 14.75
C LYS A 235 -16.17 -20.97 15.26
N LYS A 236 -17.43 -20.74 15.64
CA LYS A 236 -18.34 -21.72 16.23
C LYS A 236 -19.76 -21.41 15.75
N GLU A 237 -20.59 -22.45 15.69
CA GLU A 237 -22.03 -22.30 15.54
C GLU A 237 -22.62 -21.54 16.73
N ILE A 238 -23.65 -20.75 16.47
CA ILE A 238 -24.31 -19.88 17.45
C ILE A 238 -25.80 -20.16 17.45
N ASP A 239 -26.41 -20.10 18.64
CA ASP A 239 -27.85 -20.36 18.80
C ASP A 239 -28.71 -19.14 18.41
N ASP A 240 -28.20 -17.91 18.59
CA ASP A 240 -28.93 -16.67 18.30
C ASP A 240 -28.20 -15.78 17.28
N VAL A 241 -28.46 -16.05 16.00
CA VAL A 241 -27.92 -15.30 14.87
C VAL A 241 -28.31 -13.81 14.90
N ALA A 242 -29.51 -13.49 15.39
CA ALA A 242 -29.99 -12.11 15.39
C ALA A 242 -29.29 -11.26 16.46
N ALA A 243 -29.06 -11.83 17.65
CA ALA A 243 -28.28 -11.20 18.70
C ALA A 243 -26.83 -10.96 18.25
N THR A 244 -26.17 -11.96 17.67
CA THR A 244 -24.78 -11.83 17.20
C THR A 244 -24.63 -10.78 16.12
N LYS A 245 -25.57 -10.68 15.16
CA LYS A 245 -25.53 -9.60 14.16
C LYS A 245 -25.60 -8.22 14.80
N LYS A 246 -26.45 -8.03 15.82
CA LYS A 246 -26.53 -6.75 16.54
C LYS A 246 -25.24 -6.45 17.29
N GLU A 247 -24.67 -7.45 17.94
CA GLU A 247 -23.39 -7.34 18.65
C GLU A 247 -22.26 -6.90 17.72
N LEU A 248 -22.11 -7.53 16.55
CA LEU A 248 -21.10 -7.16 15.56
C LEU A 248 -21.28 -5.73 15.02
N VAL A 249 -22.52 -5.29 14.79
CA VAL A 249 -22.79 -3.89 14.41
C VAL A 249 -22.36 -2.94 15.54
N LEU A 250 -22.63 -3.29 16.79
CA LEU A 250 -22.23 -2.47 17.94
C LEU A 250 -20.71 -2.40 18.10
N THR A 251 -19.99 -3.48 17.82
CA THR A 251 -18.52 -3.49 17.79
C THR A 251 -17.99 -2.46 16.80
N VAL A 252 -18.45 -2.47 15.54
CA VAL A 252 -18.01 -1.48 14.55
C VAL A 252 -18.41 -0.05 14.94
N ARG A 253 -19.61 0.13 15.52
CA ARG A 253 -20.04 1.44 16.02
C ARG A 253 -19.17 1.98 17.14
N LYS A 254 -18.67 1.10 18.00
CA LYS A 254 -17.83 1.45 19.14
C LYS A 254 -16.41 1.79 18.69
N GLU A 255 -15.83 0.98 17.81
CA GLU A 255 -14.43 1.13 17.39
C GLU A 255 -14.23 2.24 16.34
N ILE A 256 -15.18 2.40 15.40
CA ILE A 256 -15.04 3.38 14.31
C ILE A 256 -16.07 4.50 14.42
N GLY A 257 -17.34 4.15 14.60
CA GLY A 257 -18.42 5.11 14.76
C GLY A 257 -19.71 4.73 14.04
N PRO A 258 -20.80 5.48 14.27
CA PRO A 258 -22.13 5.18 13.70
C PRO A 258 -22.19 5.13 12.18
N PHE A 259 -21.34 5.91 11.49
CA PHE A 259 -21.30 6.01 10.03
C PHE A 259 -20.62 4.81 9.35
N ALA A 260 -19.79 4.05 10.07
CA ALA A 260 -19.11 2.86 9.57
C ALA A 260 -19.89 1.56 9.81
N ALA A 261 -20.99 1.64 10.56
CA ALA A 261 -21.80 0.49 10.93
C ALA A 261 -22.35 -0.22 9.68
N PRO A 262 -22.08 -1.53 9.48
CA PRO A 262 -22.63 -2.27 8.36
C PRO A 262 -24.15 -2.25 8.38
N LYS A 263 -24.76 -1.92 7.24
CA LYS A 263 -26.22 -1.97 7.08
C LYS A 263 -26.72 -3.41 7.02
N GLN A 264 -25.86 -4.33 6.57
CA GLN A 264 -26.12 -5.76 6.50
C GLN A 264 -24.94 -6.54 7.07
N ILE A 265 -25.24 -7.52 7.93
CA ILE A 265 -24.30 -8.57 8.35
C ILE A 265 -24.84 -9.91 7.87
N ILE A 266 -24.00 -10.59 7.11
CA ILE A 266 -24.31 -11.84 6.41
C ILE A 266 -23.39 -12.91 7.00
N ILE A 267 -23.97 -13.83 7.76
CA ILE A 267 -23.22 -14.95 8.31
C ILE A 267 -23.11 -16.01 7.21
N VAL A 268 -21.89 -16.48 6.97
CA VAL A 268 -21.56 -17.45 5.93
C VAL A 268 -20.59 -18.48 6.50
N ASP A 269 -20.64 -19.70 5.98
CA ASP A 269 -19.72 -20.74 6.43
C ASP A 269 -18.28 -20.43 5.97
N ASP A 270 -18.13 -20.03 4.72
CA ASP A 270 -16.83 -19.74 4.10
C ASP A 270 -16.91 -18.57 3.11
N LEU A 271 -15.78 -17.91 2.89
CA LEU A 271 -15.62 -16.78 1.97
C LEU A 271 -15.07 -17.27 0.61
N PRO A 272 -15.40 -16.58 -0.51
CA PRO A 272 -14.92 -16.97 -1.83
C PRO A 272 -13.43 -16.66 -1.94
N LYS A 273 -12.60 -17.65 -1.61
CA LYS A 273 -11.14 -17.53 -1.58
C LYS A 273 -10.50 -18.19 -2.81
N THR A 274 -9.43 -17.61 -3.32
CA THR A 274 -8.56 -18.28 -4.28
C THR A 274 -7.77 -19.39 -3.59
N ARG A 275 -7.11 -20.26 -4.36
CA ARG A 275 -6.16 -21.27 -3.80
C ARG A 275 -5.00 -20.66 -3.00
N SER A 276 -4.73 -19.36 -3.16
CA SER A 276 -3.73 -18.62 -2.38
C SER A 276 -4.29 -17.95 -1.12
N GLY A 277 -5.58 -18.14 -0.81
CA GLY A 277 -6.24 -17.57 0.37
C GLY A 277 -6.81 -16.16 0.17
N LYS A 278 -6.72 -15.57 -1.02
CA LYS A 278 -7.24 -14.23 -1.30
C LYS A 278 -8.76 -14.25 -1.43
N ILE A 279 -9.44 -13.38 -0.68
CA ILE A 279 -10.89 -13.20 -0.79
C ILE A 279 -11.24 -12.44 -2.08
N MET A 280 -12.08 -13.02 -2.91
CA MET A 280 -12.58 -12.44 -4.15
C MET A 280 -13.77 -11.50 -3.89
N ARG A 281 -13.50 -10.32 -3.31
CA ARG A 281 -14.51 -9.29 -2.95
C ARG A 281 -15.43 -8.87 -4.12
N ARG A 282 -14.93 -8.96 -5.36
CA ARG A 282 -15.71 -8.74 -6.59
C ARG A 282 -16.96 -9.63 -6.66
N ILE A 283 -16.86 -10.89 -6.24
CA ILE A 283 -17.98 -11.85 -6.24
C ILE A 283 -19.03 -11.40 -5.23
N LEU A 284 -18.61 -11.09 -4.01
CA LEU A 284 -19.50 -10.60 -2.93
C LEU A 284 -20.26 -9.33 -3.35
N ARG A 285 -19.57 -8.38 -3.99
CA ARG A 285 -20.15 -7.13 -4.49
C ARG A 285 -21.23 -7.39 -5.55
N LYS A 286 -20.95 -8.28 -6.50
CA LYS A 286 -21.88 -8.63 -7.58
C LYS A 286 -23.11 -9.39 -7.08
N ILE A 287 -22.95 -10.31 -6.14
CA ILE A 287 -24.08 -11.02 -5.52
C ILE A 287 -25.00 -10.02 -4.81
N LEU A 288 -24.45 -9.09 -4.03
CA LEU A 288 -25.25 -8.04 -3.38
C LEU A 288 -25.99 -7.17 -4.40
N ALA A 289 -25.32 -6.78 -5.49
CA ALA A 289 -25.89 -6.00 -6.58
C ALA A 289 -26.93 -6.78 -7.43
N GLY A 290 -27.06 -8.11 -7.26
CA GLY A 290 -27.92 -8.95 -8.09
C GLY A 290 -27.38 -9.24 -9.48
N GLU A 291 -26.07 -9.07 -9.70
CA GLU A 291 -25.34 -9.32 -10.96
C GLU A 291 -24.66 -10.70 -10.96
N GLU A 292 -25.38 -11.72 -10.52
CA GLU A 292 -24.88 -13.09 -10.31
C GLU A 292 -24.57 -13.81 -11.63
N ASP A 293 -25.18 -13.36 -12.72
CA ASP A 293 -24.92 -13.81 -14.09
C ASP A 293 -23.56 -13.31 -14.63
N GLN A 294 -22.96 -12.30 -13.99
CA GLN A 294 -21.74 -11.63 -14.44
C GLN A 294 -20.57 -11.80 -13.46
N LEU A 295 -20.50 -12.93 -12.75
CA LEU A 295 -19.45 -13.22 -11.78
C LEU A 295 -18.06 -13.43 -12.39
N GLY A 296 -17.92 -13.48 -13.72
CA GLY A 296 -16.63 -13.64 -14.41
C GLY A 296 -15.96 -14.98 -14.08
N ASP A 297 -14.63 -15.04 -14.18
CA ASP A 297 -13.89 -16.28 -13.91
C ASP A 297 -13.89 -16.63 -12.41
N VAL A 298 -14.40 -17.81 -12.10
CA VAL A 298 -14.48 -18.43 -10.76
C VAL A 298 -13.64 -19.70 -10.65
N SER A 299 -12.91 -20.08 -11.71
CA SER A 299 -12.10 -21.31 -11.78
C SER A 299 -10.93 -21.34 -10.79
N THR A 300 -10.53 -20.16 -10.31
CA THR A 300 -9.42 -19.95 -9.36
C THR A 300 -9.84 -20.10 -7.90
N LEU A 301 -11.13 -20.23 -7.61
CA LEU A 301 -11.64 -20.47 -6.27
C LEU A 301 -11.14 -21.81 -5.71
N SER A 302 -10.79 -21.82 -4.43
CA SER A 302 -10.48 -23.05 -3.69
C SER A 302 -11.72 -23.93 -3.56
N ASN A 303 -12.88 -23.31 -3.31
CA ASN A 303 -14.18 -23.97 -3.22
C ASN A 303 -15.22 -23.23 -4.07
N PRO A 304 -15.45 -23.65 -5.33
CA PRO A 304 -16.46 -23.03 -6.20
C PRO A 304 -17.89 -23.12 -5.67
N ASN A 305 -18.21 -24.14 -4.86
CA ASN A 305 -19.56 -24.33 -4.31
C ASN A 305 -19.97 -23.22 -3.34
N VAL A 306 -19.00 -22.49 -2.79
CA VAL A 306 -19.27 -21.38 -1.87
C VAL A 306 -20.07 -20.25 -2.55
N VAL A 307 -19.93 -20.08 -3.87
CA VAL A 307 -20.65 -19.05 -4.63
C VAL A 307 -22.16 -19.31 -4.61
N SER A 308 -22.57 -20.56 -4.86
CA SER A 308 -23.99 -20.94 -4.84
C SER A 308 -24.60 -20.71 -3.46
N HIS A 309 -23.88 -21.10 -2.40
CA HIS A 309 -24.32 -20.87 -1.03
C HIS A 309 -24.45 -19.37 -0.69
N LEU A 310 -23.49 -18.54 -1.11
CA LEU A 310 -23.54 -17.09 -0.92
C LEU A 310 -24.76 -16.46 -1.61
N ILE A 311 -25.09 -16.92 -2.82
CA ILE A 311 -26.27 -16.48 -3.56
C ILE A 311 -27.56 -16.85 -2.79
N GLU A 312 -27.67 -18.10 -2.34
CA GLU A 312 -28.83 -18.56 -1.57
C GLU A 312 -29.03 -17.75 -0.29
N VAL A 313 -27.96 -17.51 0.47
CA VAL A 313 -28.00 -16.72 1.71
C VAL A 313 -28.43 -15.28 1.41
N VAL A 314 -27.87 -14.62 0.40
CA VAL A 314 -28.24 -13.24 0.04
C VAL A 314 -29.68 -13.15 -0.46
N HIS A 315 -30.14 -14.11 -1.25
CA HIS A 315 -31.53 -14.17 -1.71
C HIS A 315 -32.53 -14.40 -0.59
N SER A 316 -32.17 -15.21 0.41
CA SER A 316 -33.03 -15.43 1.59
C SER A 316 -33.29 -14.15 2.39
N MET A 317 -32.39 -13.16 2.29
CA MET A 317 -32.53 -11.85 2.96
C MET A 317 -33.36 -10.83 2.19
N LYS A 318 -33.54 -11.03 0.86
CA LYS A 318 -34.34 -10.13 0.01
C LYS A 318 -35.84 -10.51 -0.01
N LYS A 319 -36.22 -11.66 0.56
CA LYS A 319 -37.61 -12.10 0.77
C LYS A 319 -38.16 -11.59 2.09
#